data_AF-A0A293LLV7-F1
#
_entry.id   AF-A0A293LLV7-F1
#
_cell.length_a   1.000
_cell.length_b   1.000
_cell.length_c   1.000
_cell.angle_alpha   90.00
_cell.angle_beta   90.00
_cell.angle_gamma   90.00
#
_symmetry.space_group_name_H-M   'P 1'
#
loop_
_entity.id
_entity.type
_entity.pdbx_description
1 polymer ?
#
loop_
_entity_poly.entity_id
_entity_poly.type
_entity_poly.pdbx_seq_one_letter_code
_entity_poly.pdbx_strand_id
1 'polypeptide(L)'
;MIDYLNELREGCLEAYTGIVQGLKGDSNSPNMDVQLLLPHVPHIVQFITVIAQDPDRSDSNVASCAGLIGDLCSAFGATMLPLVDNETITELLAQGRRSKTAKSKTLASWATKEIKKLRGGAPSS
;
A
#
# COMPACT_ATOMS: atom_id res chain seq x y z
N MET A 1 -3.91 -7.63 23.90
CA MET A 1 -2.77 -6.75 23.57
C MET A 1 -2.48 -6.76 22.07
N ILE A 2 -2.51 -7.93 21.42
CA ILE A 2 -2.43 -8.07 19.96
C ILE A 2 -3.55 -7.30 19.24
N ASP A 3 -4.80 -7.44 19.68
CA ASP A 3 -5.94 -6.74 19.03
C ASP A 3 -5.78 -5.22 19.06
N TYR A 4 -5.41 -4.65 20.20
CA TYR A 4 -5.11 -3.22 20.34
C TYR A 4 -3.96 -2.77 19.42
N LEU A 5 -2.89 -3.56 19.33
CA LEU A 5 -1.78 -3.26 18.41
C LEU A 5 -2.25 -3.25 16.95
N ASN A 6 -3.10 -4.21 16.56
CA ASN A 6 -3.66 -4.29 15.22
C ASN A 6 -4.63 -3.13 14.94
N GLU A 7 -5.45 -2.71 15.90
CA GLU A 7 -6.30 -1.52 15.79
C GLU A 7 -5.46 -0.24 15.63
N LEU A 8 -4.39 -0.10 16.42
CA LEU A 8 -3.47 1.04 16.30
C LEU A 8 -2.79 1.07 14.93
N ARG A 9 -2.31 -0.08 14.45
CA ARG A 9 -1.72 -0.22 13.11
C ARG A 9 -2.70 0.18 12.02
N GLU A 10 -3.96 -0.26 12.14
CA GLU A 10 -5.01 0.11 11.20
C GLU A 10 -5.26 1.62 11.19
N GLY A 11 -5.38 2.26 12.36
CA GLY A 11 -5.51 3.71 12.46
C GLY A 11 -4.34 4.47 11.83
N CYS A 12 -3.09 3.99 12.01
CA CYS A 12 -1.93 4.58 11.35
C CYS A 12 -1.97 4.42 9.82
N LEU A 13 -2.33 3.23 9.33
CA LEU A 13 -2.43 2.95 7.89
C LEU A 13 -3.52 3.83 7.24
N GLU A 14 -4.68 3.94 7.88
CA GLU A 14 -5.78 4.78 7.41
C GLU A 14 -5.41 6.27 7.41
N ALA A 15 -4.68 6.74 8.42
CA ALA A 15 -4.16 8.10 8.44
C ALA A 15 -3.22 8.37 7.25
N TYR A 16 -2.29 7.46 6.97
CA TYR A 16 -1.43 7.58 5.79
C TYR A 16 -2.22 7.53 4.48
N THR A 17 -3.21 6.65 4.35
CA THR A 17 -4.10 6.61 3.19
C THR A 17 -4.79 7.95 2.99
N GLY A 18 -5.36 8.53 4.05
CA GLY A 18 -6.04 9.82 3.99
C GLY A 18 -5.12 10.96 3.57
N ILE A 19 -3.88 11.01 4.09
CA ILE A 19 -2.89 12.04 3.71
C ILE A 19 -2.47 11.87 2.25
N VAL A 20 -2.16 10.64 1.80
CA VAL A 20 -1.75 10.36 0.41
C VAL A 20 -2.87 10.74 -0.56
N GLN A 21 -4.10 10.27 -0.31
CA GLN A 21 -5.25 10.56 -1.17
C GLN A 21 -5.60 12.05 -1.16
N GLY A 22 -5.61 12.69 0.01
CA GLY A 22 -5.90 14.12 0.14
C GLY A 22 -4.90 15.01 -0.59
N LEU A 23 -3.60 14.71 -0.50
CA LEU A 23 -2.56 15.47 -1.20
C LEU A 23 -2.48 15.13 -2.69
N LYS A 24 -2.80 13.90 -3.10
CA LYS A 24 -2.86 13.49 -4.52
C LYS A 24 -4.00 14.19 -5.25
N GLY A 25 -5.18 14.29 -4.62
CA GLY A 25 -6.41 14.82 -5.22
C GLY A 25 -7.08 13.87 -6.22
N ASP A 26 -8.24 14.28 -6.74
CA ASP A 26 -9.12 13.46 -7.60
C ASP A 26 -8.86 13.61 -9.11
N SER A 27 -7.86 14.40 -9.50
CA SER A 27 -7.53 14.61 -10.91
C SER A 27 -6.73 13.44 -11.49
N ASN A 28 -6.86 13.20 -12.80
CA ASN A 28 -6.09 12.16 -13.52
C ASN A 28 -4.57 12.37 -13.43
N SER A 29 -4.11 13.59 -13.11
CA SER A 29 -2.72 13.90 -12.81
C SER A 29 -2.60 14.21 -11.31
N PRO A 30 -1.66 13.58 -10.58
CA PRO A 30 -1.45 13.86 -9.16
C PRO A 30 -1.12 15.35 -8.94
N ASN A 31 -1.70 15.95 -7.91
CA ASN A 31 -1.29 17.27 -7.46
C ASN A 31 0.19 17.21 -7.00
N MET A 32 0.95 18.26 -7.30
CA MET A 32 2.36 18.41 -6.95
C MET A 32 2.59 18.27 -5.43
N ASP A 33 1.61 18.64 -4.61
CA ASP A 33 1.71 18.57 -3.14
C ASP A 33 1.97 17.15 -2.62
N VAL A 34 1.55 16.11 -3.36
CA VAL A 34 1.84 14.72 -2.98
C VAL A 34 3.34 14.43 -2.94
N GLN A 35 4.15 15.17 -3.69
CA GLN A 35 5.62 15.03 -3.71
C GLN A 35 6.25 15.39 -2.37
N LEU A 36 5.58 16.17 -1.52
CA LEU A 36 6.03 16.46 -0.15
C LEU A 36 6.15 15.19 0.71
N LEU A 37 5.39 14.14 0.38
CA LEU A 37 5.48 12.85 1.08
C LEU A 37 6.63 11.96 0.59
N LEU A 38 7.23 12.23 -0.58
CA LEU A 38 8.21 11.34 -1.20
C LEU A 38 9.37 10.96 -0.26
N PRO A 39 9.96 11.87 0.54
CA PRO A 39 11.01 11.53 1.51
C PRO A 39 10.56 10.56 2.62
N HIS A 40 9.26 10.49 2.90
CA HIS A 40 8.66 9.67 3.96
C HIS A 40 8.19 8.29 3.46
N VAL A 41 8.02 8.12 2.15
CA VAL A 41 7.55 6.86 1.53
C VAL A 41 8.36 5.64 1.95
N PRO A 42 9.71 5.66 2.00
CA PRO A 42 10.49 4.50 2.44
C PRO A 42 10.13 4.05 3.86
N HIS A 43 9.87 5.00 4.77
CA HIS A 43 9.47 4.68 6.14
C HIS A 43 8.06 4.08 6.20
N ILE A 44 7.12 4.59 5.40
CA ILE A 44 5.77 4.05 5.29
C ILE A 44 5.81 2.60 4.77
N VAL A 45 6.59 2.34 3.72
CA VAL A 45 6.73 0.97 3.19
C VAL A 45 7.44 0.04 4.18
N GLN A 46 8.41 0.55 4.94
CA GLN A 46 9.04 -0.21 6.01
C GLN A 46 8.03 -0.59 7.11
N PHE A 47 7.14 0.33 7.49
CA PHE A 47 6.06 0.05 8.45
C PHE A 47 5.13 -1.06 7.94
N ILE A 48 4.73 -1.00 6.67
CA ILE A 48 3.93 -2.06 6.02
C ILE A 48 4.69 -3.39 6.04
N THR A 49 5.99 -3.38 5.77
CA THR A 49 6.85 -4.57 5.78
C THR A 49 6.91 -5.21 7.17
N VAL A 50 7.04 -4.40 8.22
CA VAL A 50 7.00 -4.88 9.62
C VAL A 50 5.66 -5.54 9.93
N ILE A 51 4.54 -4.95 9.52
CA ILE A 51 3.21 -5.55 9.70
C ILE A 51 3.11 -6.85 8.91
N ALA A 52 3.62 -6.89 7.67
CA ALA A 52 3.55 -8.05 6.80
C ALA A 52 4.34 -9.26 7.32
N GLN A 53 5.40 -9.02 8.09
CA GLN A 53 6.21 -10.06 8.72
C GLN A 53 5.64 -10.54 10.06
N ASP A 54 4.70 -9.79 10.64
CA ASP A 54 4.08 -10.13 11.92
C ASP A 54 3.05 -11.26 11.73
N PRO A 55 3.24 -12.44 12.35
CA PRO A 55 2.29 -13.56 12.23
C PRO A 55 0.94 -13.28 12.91
N ASP A 56 0.88 -12.34 13.85
CA ASP A 56 -0.32 -11.99 14.62
C ASP A 56 -1.12 -10.85 13.98
N ARG A 57 -0.75 -10.41 12.76
CA ARG A 57 -1.48 -9.38 12.00
C ARG A 57 -2.92 -9.81 11.70
N SER A 58 -3.84 -8.86 11.78
CA SER A 58 -5.24 -9.11 11.42
C SER A 58 -5.46 -9.08 9.90
N ASP A 59 -6.57 -9.68 9.44
CA ASP A 59 -7.00 -9.54 8.04
C ASP A 59 -7.31 -8.08 7.67
N SER A 60 -7.75 -7.27 8.64
CA SER A 60 -7.96 -5.83 8.42
C SER A 60 -6.64 -5.10 8.19
N ASN A 61 -5.57 -5.45 8.93
CA ASN A 61 -4.25 -4.89 8.65
C ASN A 61 -3.75 -5.26 7.25
N VAL A 62 -3.99 -6.49 6.80
CA VAL A 62 -3.67 -6.89 5.42
C VAL A 62 -4.43 -6.03 4.40
N ALA A 63 -5.71 -5.79 4.63
CA ALA A 63 -6.54 -4.94 3.78
C ALA A 63 -6.02 -3.49 3.73
N SER A 64 -5.75 -2.88 4.89
CA SER A 64 -5.28 -1.50 4.99
C SER A 64 -3.87 -1.33 4.42
N CYS A 65 -2.97 -2.30 4.64
CA CYS A 65 -1.66 -2.31 3.98
C CYS A 65 -1.80 -2.40 2.45
N ALA A 66 -2.65 -3.29 1.95
CA ALA A 66 -2.89 -3.42 0.52
C ALA A 66 -3.46 -2.13 -0.10
N GLY A 67 -4.43 -1.50 0.57
CA GLY A 67 -4.96 -0.21 0.15
C GLY A 67 -3.87 0.84 0.04
N LEU A 68 -3.09 1.03 1.12
CA LEU A 68 -2.02 2.02 1.15
C LEU A 68 -0.94 1.76 0.09
N ILE A 69 -0.54 0.50 -0.15
CA ILE A 69 0.40 0.15 -1.24
C ILE A 69 -0.15 0.63 -2.60
N GLY A 70 -1.43 0.36 -2.88
CA GLY A 70 -2.04 0.78 -4.14
C GLY A 70 -2.14 2.30 -4.26
N ASP A 71 -2.47 3.00 -3.19
CA ASP A 71 -2.51 4.47 -3.16
C ASP A 71 -1.12 5.07 -3.44
N LEU A 72 -0.08 4.53 -2.79
CA LEU A 72 1.31 4.94 -3.03
C LEU A 72 1.75 4.66 -4.47
N CYS A 73 1.42 3.49 -5.03
CA CYS A 73 1.69 3.17 -6.43
C CYS A 73 0.99 4.14 -7.39
N SER A 74 -0.26 4.49 -7.09
CA SER A 74 -1.05 5.41 -7.89
C SER A 74 -0.56 6.87 -7.77
N ALA A 75 0.00 7.26 -6.63
CA ALA A 75 0.53 8.59 -6.37
C ALA A 75 1.94 8.81 -6.95
N PHE A 76 2.84 7.83 -6.78
CA PHE A 76 4.28 8.00 -7.06
C PHE A 76 4.79 7.19 -8.25
N GLY A 77 3.94 6.36 -8.86
CA GLY A 77 4.27 5.64 -10.08
C GLY A 77 5.48 4.71 -9.92
N ALA A 78 6.31 4.64 -10.96
CA ALA A 78 7.45 3.71 -11.04
C ALA A 78 8.48 3.86 -9.92
N THR A 79 8.55 5.03 -9.26
CA THR A 79 9.40 5.27 -8.08
C THR A 79 9.09 4.31 -6.92
N MET A 80 7.89 3.73 -6.88
CA MET A 80 7.53 2.73 -5.88
C MET A 80 8.16 1.36 -6.10
N LEU A 81 8.50 0.99 -7.35
CA LEU A 81 8.93 -0.37 -7.69
C LEU A 81 10.09 -0.89 -6.82
N PRO A 82 11.17 -0.13 -6.56
CA PRO A 82 12.27 -0.60 -5.71
C PRO A 82 11.85 -0.91 -4.26
N LEU A 83 10.74 -0.33 -3.80
CA LEU A 83 10.25 -0.49 -2.44
C LEU A 83 9.22 -1.61 -2.32
N VAL A 84 8.44 -1.90 -3.37
CA VAL A 84 7.29 -2.81 -3.30
C VAL A 84 7.43 -4.08 -4.14
N ASP A 85 8.36 -4.15 -5.10
CA ASP A 85 8.63 -5.35 -5.90
C ASP A 85 9.58 -6.30 -5.15
N ASN A 86 9.10 -6.81 -4.01
CA ASN A 86 9.82 -7.78 -3.17
C ASN A 86 8.89 -8.90 -2.67
N GLU A 87 9.48 -9.96 -2.14
CA GLU A 87 8.77 -11.17 -1.69
C GLU A 87 7.78 -10.87 -0.56
N THR A 88 8.18 -10.13 0.47
CA THR A 88 7.33 -9.80 1.63
C THR A 88 6.01 -9.14 1.22
N ILE A 89 6.09 -8.12 0.36
CA ILE A 89 4.89 -7.42 -0.13
C ILE A 89 4.07 -8.32 -1.06
N THR A 90 4.73 -9.10 -1.90
CA THR A 90 4.07 -10.06 -2.80
C THR A 90 3.26 -11.10 -2.03
N GLU A 91 3.82 -11.63 -0.93
CA GLU A 91 3.17 -12.59 -0.06
C GLU A 91 2.00 -11.98 0.71
N LEU A 92 2.16 -10.78 1.25
CA LEU A 92 1.07 -10.03 1.89
C LEU A 92 -0.13 -9.86 0.94
N LEU A 93 0.12 -9.45 -0.29
CA LEU A 93 -0.92 -9.29 -1.31
C LEU A 93 -1.49 -10.64 -1.77
N ALA A 94 -0.69 -11.71 -1.78
CA ALA A 94 -1.19 -13.07 -2.05
C ALA A 94 -2.13 -13.56 -0.94
N GLN A 95 -1.79 -13.31 0.33
CA GLN A 95 -2.65 -13.59 1.48
C GLN A 95 -3.97 -12.83 1.36
N GLY A 96 -3.93 -11.52 1.13
CA GLY A 96 -5.14 -10.69 1.01
C GLY A 96 -6.08 -11.18 -0.10
N ARG A 97 -5.53 -11.58 -1.26
CA ARG A 97 -6.32 -12.16 -2.37
C ARG A 97 -7.02 -13.48 -2.02
N ARG A 98 -6.45 -14.26 -1.10
CA ARG A 98 -7.02 -15.52 -0.60
C ARG A 98 -7.95 -15.33 0.59
N SER A 99 -8.06 -14.12 1.13
CA SER A 99 -8.93 -13.81 2.25
C SER A 99 -10.41 -14.14 1.96
N LYS A 100 -11.13 -14.50 3.02
CA LYS A 100 -12.59 -14.67 2.99
C LYS A 100 -13.32 -13.31 3.02
N THR A 101 -12.65 -12.26 3.49
CA THR A 101 -13.20 -10.91 3.56
C THR A 101 -13.15 -10.24 2.19
N ALA A 102 -14.29 -9.69 1.76
CA ALA A 102 -14.39 -9.07 0.43
C ALA A 102 -13.49 -7.83 0.29
N LYS A 103 -13.39 -6.98 1.32
CA LYS A 103 -12.54 -5.78 1.34
C LYS A 103 -11.07 -6.14 1.08
N SER A 104 -10.53 -7.07 1.87
CA SER A 104 -9.15 -7.54 1.79
C SER A 104 -8.82 -8.12 0.42
N LYS A 105 -9.72 -8.94 -0.13
CA LYS A 105 -9.57 -9.51 -1.48
C LYS A 105 -9.54 -8.44 -2.56
N THR A 106 -10.45 -7.47 -2.49
CA THR A 106 -10.55 -6.38 -3.47
C THR A 106 -9.31 -5.51 -3.45
N LEU A 107 -8.90 -5.02 -2.27
CA LEU A 107 -7.74 -4.13 -2.13
C LEU A 107 -6.44 -4.83 -2.52
N ALA A 108 -6.23 -6.07 -2.08
CA ALA A 108 -5.04 -6.83 -2.46
C ALA A 108 -4.98 -7.12 -3.97
N SER A 109 -6.12 -7.44 -4.59
CA SER A 109 -6.19 -7.62 -6.04
C SER A 109 -5.92 -6.32 -6.79
N TRP A 110 -6.42 -5.20 -6.29
CA TRP A 110 -6.20 -3.88 -6.89
C TRP A 110 -4.73 -3.45 -6.77
N ALA A 111 -4.14 -3.50 -5.58
CA ALA A 111 -2.73 -3.15 -5.37
C ALA A 111 -1.78 -4.00 -6.22
N THR A 112 -2.06 -5.32 -6.34
CA THR A 112 -1.29 -6.21 -7.25
C THR A 112 -1.37 -5.72 -8.71
N LYS A 113 -2.54 -5.24 -9.16
CA LYS A 113 -2.70 -4.71 -10.51
C LYS A 113 -1.92 -3.40 -10.68
N GLU A 114 -1.94 -2.50 -9.70
CA GLU A 114 -1.17 -1.25 -9.76
C GLU A 114 0.33 -1.53 -9.89
N ILE A 115 0.91 -2.39 -9.04
CA ILE A 115 2.32 -2.79 -9.17
C ILE A 115 2.61 -3.37 -10.56
N LYS A 116 1.73 -4.24 -11.08
CA LYS A 116 1.89 -4.84 -12.40
C LYS A 116 1.85 -3.80 -13.53
N LYS A 117 0.97 -2.79 -13.45
CA LYS A 117 0.91 -1.69 -14.42
C LYS A 117 2.23 -0.91 -14.46
N LEU A 118 2.83 -0.66 -13.30
CA LEU A 118 4.10 0.05 -13.20
C LEU A 118 5.26 -0.72 -13.85
N ARG A 119 5.30 -2.04 -13.70
CA ARG A 119 6.31 -2.90 -14.36
C ARG A 119 6.18 -2.89 -15.89
N GLY A 120 4.95 -2.84 -16.40
CA GLY A 120 4.66 -2.82 -17.83
C GLY A 120 4.70 -1.43 -18.47
N GLY A 121 4.92 -0.38 -17.67
CA GLY A 121 4.82 1.02 -18.08
C GLY A 121 6.15 1.77 -18.13
N ALA A 122 7.29 1.08 -18.23
CA ALA A 122 8.54 1.76 -18.57
C ALA A 122 8.34 2.47 -19.93
N PRO A 123 8.46 3.81 -20.02
CA PRO A 123 8.45 4.46 -21.31
C PRO A 123 9.67 3.94 -22.08
N SER A 124 9.39 3.28 -23.19
CA SER A 124 10.37 3.10 -24.24
C SER A 124 10.67 4.48 -24.84
N SER A 125 11.91 4.91 -24.69
CA SER A 125 12.57 6.06 -25.37
C SER A 125 12.35 7.43 -24.77
#